data_AF-A0A2S4AKL8-F1
#
_entry.id   AF-A0A2S4AKL8-F1
#
_cell.length_a   1.000
_cell.length_b   1.000
_cell.length_c   1.000
_cell.angle_alpha   90.00
_cell.angle_beta   90.00
_cell.angle_gamma   90.00
#
_symmetry.space_group_name_H-M   'P 1'
#
loop_
_entity.id
_entity.type
_entity.pdbx_description
1 polymer ?
#
loop_
_entity_poly.entity_id
_entity_poly.type
_entity_poly.pdbx_seq_one_letter_code
_entity_poly.pdbx_strand_id
1 'polypeptide(L)'
;MLDLLQQGFGAVFSLNILLLMLGGVAVGIVFGAVPGLSATMAVALCLPLTFTMGPQAGLSLLVALFIGATSGGLISAILLKIPGTPSSIATVFDGGPLMEQGQGVKALGVGIVFSFLGTIFSIIALMFIAPQLAKVALSFGPHEYFAIAVFSLTLIATLSAGSMVKGLFAGTLGIAVSTVGIAPVEAVRRFTFGVSELNGGFSMLTVMIGMFAVAEVIKLAETGRHAVRNKAGSVSMKQIKGFGFSLKEFRQELPNASRSGLIGLAVGILPGIGASTSNLLSYIVAKKRAKQPETYGKGNIGGVVASETANNAGIGGAMMPLMTLGIPGDTTTAILLGGFLIHGIQPGPLLFISQGPLVYTIFAALLVASVMMLFMEFYGLRLFIKLLDVPKHILLPIILVLCVVGAFGLSSRLFDVWSILLFGLLGYGFVKAGMPVAPFIIGFILGPMAETNLRRGLMLSDGNFASFFTNPIAATFLGLALAFVLWQLYSAMRPRSGVLGQVLRT
;
A
#
# COMPACT_ATOMS: atom_id res chain seq x y z
N MET A 1 27.55 -6.21 3.43
CA MET A 1 26.15 -6.42 3.91
C MET A 1 26.05 -6.24 5.41
N LEU A 2 26.82 -6.98 6.22
CA LEU A 2 26.79 -6.86 7.69
C LEU A 2 27.16 -5.44 8.16
N ASP A 3 28.19 -4.82 7.59
CA ASP A 3 28.57 -3.44 7.96
C ASP A 3 27.47 -2.42 7.63
N LEU A 4 26.80 -2.58 6.50
CA LEU A 4 25.66 -1.73 6.11
C LEU A 4 24.46 -1.95 7.03
N LEU A 5 24.19 -3.19 7.46
CA LEU A 5 23.19 -3.47 8.48
C LEU A 5 23.55 -2.80 9.79
N GLN A 6 24.80 -2.91 10.25
CA GLN A 6 25.25 -2.27 11.49
C GLN A 6 25.06 -0.74 11.42
N GLN A 7 25.42 -0.11 10.31
CA GLN A 7 25.18 1.32 10.08
C GLN A 7 23.68 1.64 10.06
N GLY A 8 22.87 0.82 9.39
CA GLY A 8 21.42 0.98 9.32
C GLY A 8 20.76 0.94 10.69
N PHE A 9 21.08 -0.07 11.50
CA PHE A 9 20.61 -0.18 12.87
C PHE A 9 21.15 0.96 13.74
N GLY A 10 22.42 1.34 13.59
CA GLY A 10 23.01 2.47 14.30
C GLY A 10 22.26 3.79 14.07
N ALA A 11 21.83 4.05 12.83
CA ALA A 11 21.00 5.21 12.51
C ALA A 11 19.61 5.13 13.16
N VAL A 12 18.94 3.98 13.04
CA VAL A 12 17.57 3.78 13.57
C VAL A 12 17.51 3.86 15.10
N PHE A 13 18.55 3.38 15.80
CA PHE A 13 18.63 3.47 17.26
C PHE A 13 19.01 4.85 17.79
N SER A 14 19.25 5.83 16.91
CA SER A 14 19.33 7.22 17.37
C SER A 14 18.02 7.64 18.03
N LEU A 15 18.11 8.32 19.17
CA LEU A 15 16.94 8.65 19.99
C LEU A 15 15.85 9.40 19.19
N ASN A 16 16.27 10.32 18.31
CA ASN A 16 15.35 11.08 17.46
C ASN A 16 14.57 10.16 16.51
N ILE A 17 15.25 9.32 15.72
CA ILE A 17 14.59 8.42 14.76
C ILE A 17 13.73 7.39 15.49
N LEU A 18 14.21 6.85 16.63
CA LEU A 18 13.47 5.90 17.43
C LEU A 18 12.15 6.48 17.95
N LEU A 19 12.15 7.73 18.45
CA LEU A 19 10.96 8.42 18.90
C LEU A 19 9.99 8.74 17.75
N LEU A 20 10.52 9.16 16.59
CA LEU A 20 9.72 9.37 15.39
C LEU A 20 9.05 8.09 14.93
N MET A 21 9.80 6.97 14.90
CA MET A 21 9.23 5.67 14.56
C MET A 21 8.20 5.20 15.58
N LEU A 22 8.44 5.41 16.87
CA LEU A 22 7.47 5.11 17.93
C LEU A 22 6.16 5.87 17.68
N GLY A 23 6.26 7.18 17.41
CA GLY A 23 5.10 8.00 17.04
C GLY A 23 4.44 7.53 15.74
N GLY A 24 5.24 7.19 14.73
CA GLY A 24 4.78 6.71 13.43
C GLY A 24 3.99 5.42 13.52
N VAL A 25 4.50 4.42 14.24
CA VAL A 25 3.79 3.16 14.48
C VAL A 25 2.49 3.43 15.23
N ALA A 26 2.52 4.25 16.29
CA ALA A 26 1.32 4.55 17.08
C ALA A 26 0.24 5.25 16.26
N VAL A 27 0.60 6.31 15.52
CA VAL A 27 -0.31 7.02 14.61
C VAL A 27 -0.79 6.07 13.51
N GLY A 28 0.11 5.26 12.95
CA GLY A 28 -0.23 4.24 11.98
C GLY A 28 -1.33 3.32 12.49
N ILE A 29 -1.14 2.70 13.66
CA ILE A 29 -2.13 1.79 14.28
C ILE A 29 -3.49 2.48 14.43
N VAL A 30 -3.52 3.75 14.86
CA VAL A 30 -4.77 4.53 14.97
C VAL A 30 -5.46 4.67 13.61
N PHE A 31 -4.71 5.05 12.57
CA PHE A 31 -5.27 5.16 11.23
C PHE A 31 -5.70 3.82 10.64
N GLY A 32 -5.01 2.73 10.97
CA GLY A 32 -5.42 1.38 10.58
C GLY A 32 -6.70 0.94 11.28
N ALA A 33 -6.80 1.22 12.59
CA ALA A 33 -7.86 0.71 13.44
C ALA A 33 -9.17 1.49 13.30
N VAL A 34 -9.16 2.76 12.87
CA VAL A 34 -10.38 3.56 12.72
C VAL A 34 -11.04 3.26 11.37
N PRO A 35 -12.28 2.72 11.33
CA PRO A 35 -12.95 2.41 10.08
C PRO A 35 -13.10 3.63 9.16
N GLY A 36 -12.68 3.47 7.91
CA GLY A 36 -12.70 4.52 6.89
C GLY A 36 -11.43 5.37 6.84
N LEU A 37 -10.45 5.11 7.71
CA LEU A 37 -9.07 5.55 7.50
C LEU A 37 -8.27 4.41 6.87
N SER A 38 -7.20 4.73 6.14
CA SER A 38 -6.38 3.72 5.45
C SER A 38 -4.89 3.96 5.67
N ALA A 39 -4.07 2.93 5.44
CA ALA A 39 -2.62 3.06 5.45
C ALA A 39 -2.14 4.09 4.42
N THR A 40 -2.78 4.13 3.25
CA THR A 40 -2.51 5.14 2.21
C THR A 40 -2.77 6.56 2.74
N MET A 41 -3.87 6.78 3.47
CA MET A 41 -4.13 8.07 4.11
C MET A 41 -3.11 8.38 5.22
N ALA A 42 -2.77 7.43 6.08
CA ALA A 42 -1.80 7.65 7.16
C ALA A 42 -0.47 8.18 6.62
N VAL A 43 0.07 7.51 5.60
CA VAL A 43 1.32 7.92 4.95
C VAL A 43 1.14 9.25 4.22
N ALA A 44 0.06 9.46 3.47
CA ALA A 44 -0.16 10.70 2.70
C ALA A 44 -0.27 11.94 3.60
N LEU A 45 -0.91 11.80 4.75
CA LEU A 45 -1.15 12.89 5.68
C LEU A 45 0.06 13.26 6.53
N CYS A 46 0.88 12.27 6.85
CA CYS A 46 2.12 12.51 7.60
C CYS A 46 3.31 12.84 6.69
N LEU A 47 3.21 12.63 5.37
CA LEU A 47 4.26 12.95 4.42
C LEU A 47 4.73 14.41 4.52
N PRO A 48 3.83 15.42 4.61
CA PRO A 48 4.21 16.80 4.94
C PRO A 48 5.08 17.01 6.17
N LEU A 49 4.88 16.22 7.22
CA LEU A 49 5.64 16.35 8.46
C LEU A 49 7.10 15.96 8.27
N THR A 50 7.41 15.21 7.22
CA THR A 50 8.78 14.73 6.97
C THR A 50 9.66 15.75 6.27
N PHE A 51 9.14 16.88 5.78
CA PHE A 51 9.89 17.77 4.87
C PHE A 51 11.08 18.46 5.52
N THR A 52 10.98 18.75 6.81
CA THR A 52 12.06 19.36 7.59
C THR A 52 13.03 18.31 8.14
N MET A 53 12.79 17.03 7.87
CA MET A 53 13.59 15.91 8.35
C MET A 53 14.60 15.48 7.28
N GLY A 54 15.75 14.94 7.72
CA GLY A 54 16.66 14.26 6.79
C GLY A 54 16.07 12.93 6.26
N PRO A 55 16.56 12.41 5.12
CA PRO A 55 16.00 11.21 4.47
C PRO A 55 15.89 9.99 5.37
N GLN A 56 16.88 9.76 6.25
CA GLN A 56 16.86 8.66 7.21
C GLN A 56 15.68 8.77 8.18
N ALA A 57 15.46 9.94 8.77
CA ALA A 57 14.39 10.16 9.73
C ALA A 57 13.01 10.19 9.05
N GLY A 58 12.90 10.90 7.93
CA GLY A 58 11.66 11.02 7.16
C GLY A 58 11.16 9.67 6.65
N LEU A 59 12.02 8.89 5.97
CA LEU A 59 11.63 7.58 5.47
C LEU A 59 11.38 6.57 6.60
N SER A 60 12.13 6.63 7.70
CA SER A 60 11.87 5.78 8.88
C SER A 60 10.49 6.04 9.49
N LEU A 61 10.08 7.30 9.60
CA LEU A 61 8.73 7.68 10.05
C LEU A 61 7.65 7.13 9.10
N LEU A 62 7.84 7.27 7.79
CA LEU A 62 6.85 6.83 6.80
C LEU A 62 6.68 5.31 6.75
N VAL A 63 7.78 4.54 6.85
CA VAL A 63 7.67 3.07 6.91
C VAL A 63 7.10 2.59 8.24
N ALA A 64 7.37 3.30 9.34
CA ALA A 64 6.75 3.03 10.64
C ALA A 64 5.23 3.24 10.60
N LEU A 65 4.77 4.34 9.97
CA LEU A 65 3.35 4.59 9.69
C LEU A 65 2.73 3.50 8.83
N PHE A 66 3.44 3.07 7.78
CA PHE A 66 2.98 2.01 6.89
C PHE A 66 2.76 0.69 7.64
N ILE A 67 3.73 0.26 8.45
CA ILE A 67 3.61 -0.96 9.27
C ILE A 67 2.47 -0.84 10.27
N GLY A 68 2.43 0.26 11.04
CA GLY A 68 1.40 0.47 12.04
C GLY A 68 -0.01 0.47 11.44
N ALA A 69 -0.22 1.18 10.32
CA ALA A 69 -1.54 1.28 9.70
C ALA A 69 -2.00 0.01 9.00
N THR A 70 -1.06 -0.78 8.47
CA THR A 70 -1.39 -2.07 7.84
C THR A 70 -1.84 -3.09 8.89
N SER A 71 -1.15 -3.14 10.04
CA SER A 71 -1.49 -4.06 11.14
C SER A 71 -2.72 -3.60 11.92
N GLY A 72 -2.85 -2.29 12.19
CA GLY A 72 -3.95 -1.75 13.01
C GLY A 72 -5.36 -2.07 12.49
N GLY A 73 -5.52 -2.34 11.19
CA GLY A 73 -6.79 -2.72 10.57
C GLY A 73 -7.48 -3.93 11.20
N LEU A 74 -6.70 -4.88 11.74
CA LEU A 74 -7.20 -6.07 12.42
C LEU A 74 -8.02 -5.73 13.67
N ILE A 75 -7.69 -4.63 14.35
CA ILE A 75 -8.32 -4.23 15.61
C ILE A 75 -9.82 -3.95 15.36
N SER A 76 -10.13 -3.08 14.39
CA SER A 76 -11.51 -2.83 13.97
C SER A 76 -12.18 -4.05 13.36
N ALA A 77 -11.46 -4.84 12.56
CA ALA A 77 -12.02 -6.01 11.90
C ALA A 77 -12.55 -7.03 12.91
N ILE A 78 -11.83 -7.21 14.02
CA ILE A 78 -12.20 -8.13 15.10
C ILE A 78 -13.23 -7.51 16.04
N LEU A 79 -13.00 -6.28 16.52
CA LEU A 79 -13.81 -5.67 17.59
C LEU A 79 -15.14 -5.10 17.10
N LEU A 80 -15.16 -4.57 15.87
CA LEU A 80 -16.31 -3.87 15.29
C LEU A 80 -16.96 -4.67 14.18
N LYS A 81 -16.33 -5.74 13.69
CA LYS A 81 -16.75 -6.50 12.50
C LYS A 81 -16.86 -5.63 11.25
N ILE A 82 -16.07 -4.56 11.23
CA ILE A 82 -15.97 -3.63 10.11
C ILE A 82 -14.47 -3.56 9.82
N PRO A 83 -14.04 -3.83 8.58
CA PRO A 83 -12.62 -3.75 8.26
C PRO A 83 -12.14 -2.30 8.44
N GLY A 84 -11.03 -2.13 9.16
CA GLY A 84 -10.41 -0.81 9.34
C GLY A 84 -9.84 -0.31 8.03
N THR A 85 -9.08 -1.18 7.37
CA THR A 85 -8.55 -0.99 6.02
C THR A 85 -9.14 -2.03 5.05
N PRO A 86 -9.16 -1.77 3.73
CA PRO A 86 -9.57 -2.76 2.74
C PRO A 86 -8.78 -4.07 2.79
N SER A 87 -7.58 -4.05 3.38
CA SER A 87 -6.72 -5.22 3.50
C SER A 87 -7.04 -6.13 4.70
N SER A 88 -8.01 -5.77 5.54
CA SER A 88 -8.44 -6.57 6.70
C SER A 88 -9.84 -7.18 6.51
N ILE A 89 -10.36 -7.23 5.27
CA ILE A 89 -11.72 -7.73 5.02
C ILE A 89 -11.87 -9.22 5.34
N ALA A 90 -10.92 -10.07 4.95
CA ALA A 90 -11.01 -11.50 5.25
C ALA A 90 -10.81 -11.80 6.75
N THR A 91 -10.15 -10.90 7.46
CA THR A 91 -9.98 -10.96 8.92
C THR A 91 -11.33 -10.87 9.63
N VAL A 92 -12.28 -10.09 9.10
CA VAL A 92 -13.63 -9.99 9.66
C VAL A 92 -14.35 -11.33 9.67
N PHE A 93 -14.11 -12.18 8.66
CA PHE A 93 -14.83 -13.44 8.48
C PHE A 93 -14.70 -14.40 9.66
N ASP A 94 -13.53 -14.47 10.29
CA ASP A 94 -13.31 -15.31 11.48
C ASP A 94 -13.01 -14.52 12.76
N GLY A 95 -12.42 -13.32 12.63
CA GLY A 95 -12.14 -12.44 13.76
C GLY A 95 -13.41 -11.94 14.46
N GLY A 96 -14.42 -11.57 13.67
CA GLY A 96 -15.73 -11.13 14.18
C GLY A 96 -16.46 -12.22 14.97
N PRO A 97 -16.64 -13.44 14.40
CA PRO A 97 -17.24 -14.56 15.14
C PRO A 97 -16.45 -14.99 16.38
N LEU A 98 -15.11 -14.96 16.36
CA LEU A 98 -14.32 -15.20 17.57
C LEU A 98 -14.61 -14.17 18.67
N MET A 99 -14.81 -12.91 18.30
CA MET A 99 -15.20 -11.87 19.24
C MET A 99 -16.60 -12.13 19.83
N GLU A 100 -17.58 -12.57 19.02
CA GLU A 100 -18.93 -12.95 19.49
C GLU A 100 -18.90 -14.12 20.47
N GLN A 101 -17.98 -15.05 20.28
CA GLN A 101 -17.79 -16.21 21.16
C GLN A 101 -17.07 -15.88 22.48
N GLY A 102 -16.82 -14.60 22.76
CA GLY A 102 -16.05 -14.15 23.92
C GLY A 102 -14.54 -14.42 23.82
N GLN A 103 -14.05 -14.85 22.65
CA GLN A 103 -12.65 -15.15 22.38
C GLN A 103 -11.91 -13.95 21.74
N GLY A 104 -12.38 -12.72 21.95
CA GLY A 104 -11.82 -11.51 21.33
C GLY A 104 -10.32 -11.32 21.57
N VAL A 105 -9.82 -11.62 22.78
CA VAL A 105 -8.38 -11.51 23.07
C VAL A 105 -7.57 -12.56 22.33
N LYS A 106 -8.12 -13.76 22.15
CA LYS A 106 -7.48 -14.79 21.33
C LYS A 106 -7.43 -14.36 19.86
N ALA A 107 -8.52 -13.82 19.33
CA ALA A 107 -8.57 -13.30 17.96
C ALA A 107 -7.54 -12.19 17.74
N LEU A 108 -7.49 -11.21 18.64
CA LEU A 108 -6.52 -10.11 18.58
C LEU A 108 -5.09 -10.62 18.74
N GLY A 109 -4.82 -11.47 19.73
CA GLY A 109 -3.47 -11.98 19.96
C GLY A 109 -2.96 -12.82 18.80
N VAL A 110 -3.80 -13.67 18.20
CA VAL A 110 -3.47 -14.39 16.95
C VAL A 110 -3.21 -13.39 15.84
N GLY A 111 -4.10 -12.43 15.61
CA GLY A 111 -3.94 -11.41 14.57
C GLY A 111 -2.62 -10.64 14.70
N ILE A 112 -2.30 -10.12 15.88
CA ILE A 112 -1.09 -9.33 16.15
C ILE A 112 0.18 -10.17 15.92
N VAL A 113 0.24 -11.38 16.49
CA VAL A 113 1.44 -12.22 16.39
C VAL A 113 1.69 -12.67 14.95
N PHE A 114 0.65 -13.09 14.23
CA PHE A 114 0.80 -13.55 12.85
C PHE A 114 0.97 -12.39 11.86
N SER A 115 0.46 -11.20 12.17
CA SER A 115 0.83 -9.94 11.48
C SER A 115 2.33 -9.71 11.58
N PHE A 116 2.86 -9.69 12.81
CA PHE A 116 4.30 -9.52 13.07
C PHE A 116 5.16 -10.56 12.34
N LEU A 117 4.79 -11.84 12.40
CA LEU A 117 5.52 -12.90 11.70
C LEU A 117 5.50 -12.74 10.18
N GLY A 118 4.35 -12.35 9.61
CA GLY A 118 4.24 -12.02 8.19
C GLY A 118 5.14 -10.85 7.79
N THR A 119 5.15 -9.77 8.59
CA THR A 119 6.00 -8.61 8.36
C THR A 119 7.48 -9.00 8.40
N ILE A 120 7.93 -9.67 9.47
CA ILE A 120 9.33 -10.11 9.60
C ILE A 120 9.75 -11.02 8.45
N PHE A 121 8.92 -12.00 8.10
CA PHE A 121 9.19 -12.90 6.97
C PHE A 121 9.40 -12.11 5.67
N SER A 122 8.51 -11.17 5.37
CA SER A 122 8.61 -10.38 4.13
C SER A 122 9.76 -9.39 4.13
N ILE A 123 10.15 -8.81 5.27
CA ILE A 123 11.31 -7.92 5.37
C ILE A 123 12.60 -8.72 5.20
N ILE A 124 12.68 -9.93 5.77
CA ILE A 124 13.81 -10.83 5.53
C ILE A 124 13.89 -11.14 4.03
N ALA A 125 12.79 -11.53 3.40
CA ALA A 125 12.76 -11.75 1.96
C ALA A 125 13.18 -10.49 1.17
N LEU A 126 12.70 -9.30 1.55
CA LEU A 126 13.12 -8.02 0.97
C LEU A 126 14.63 -7.81 1.06
N MET A 127 15.24 -8.01 2.24
CA MET A 127 16.68 -7.81 2.47
C MET A 127 17.56 -8.69 1.57
N PHE A 128 17.11 -9.93 1.27
CA PHE A 128 17.88 -10.86 0.46
C PHE A 128 17.56 -10.77 -1.04
N ILE A 129 16.28 -10.61 -1.40
CA ILE A 129 15.83 -10.64 -2.79
C ILE A 129 16.01 -9.27 -3.46
N ALA A 130 15.74 -8.15 -2.76
CA ALA A 130 15.79 -6.83 -3.37
C ALA A 130 17.18 -6.47 -3.94
N PRO A 131 18.31 -6.71 -3.24
CA PRO A 131 19.63 -6.45 -3.82
C PRO A 131 19.93 -7.31 -5.05
N GLN A 132 19.40 -8.54 -5.12
CA GLN A 132 19.55 -9.41 -6.28
C GLN A 132 18.71 -8.91 -7.46
N LEU A 133 17.47 -8.53 -7.19
CA LEU A 133 16.57 -7.95 -8.18
C LEU A 133 17.13 -6.63 -8.74
N ALA A 134 17.72 -5.79 -7.87
CA ALA A 134 18.39 -4.57 -8.28
C ALA A 134 19.55 -4.85 -9.25
N LYS A 135 20.36 -5.89 -9.01
CA LYS A 135 21.45 -6.28 -9.94
C LYS A 135 20.93 -6.69 -11.31
N VAL A 136 19.81 -7.42 -11.36
CA VAL A 136 19.16 -7.77 -12.63
C VAL A 136 18.63 -6.50 -13.30
N ALA A 137 17.99 -5.62 -12.55
CA ALA A 137 17.43 -4.37 -13.07
C ALA A 137 18.49 -3.36 -13.56
N LEU A 138 19.77 -3.51 -13.16
CA LEU A 138 20.88 -2.72 -13.73
C LEU A 138 21.14 -3.04 -15.20
N SER A 139 20.75 -4.22 -15.70
CA SER A 139 20.88 -4.55 -17.12
C SER A 139 19.72 -4.05 -17.98
N PHE A 140 18.72 -3.40 -17.38
CA PHE A 140 17.54 -2.92 -18.11
C PHE A 140 17.82 -1.57 -18.75
N GLY A 141 17.44 -1.44 -20.03
CA GLY A 141 17.45 -0.19 -20.77
C GLY A 141 16.06 0.42 -20.91
N PRO A 142 15.92 1.45 -21.76
CA PRO A 142 14.64 2.12 -21.98
C PRO A 142 13.53 1.19 -22.50
N HIS A 143 13.87 0.21 -23.34
CA HIS A 143 12.88 -0.74 -23.88
C HIS A 143 12.21 -1.56 -22.77
N GLU A 144 13.02 -2.06 -21.82
CA GLU A 144 12.56 -2.85 -20.69
C GLU A 144 11.75 -2.00 -19.70
N TYR A 145 12.23 -0.81 -19.33
CA TYR A 145 11.48 0.07 -18.42
C TYR A 145 10.13 0.50 -19.01
N PHE A 146 10.07 0.76 -20.32
CA PHE A 146 8.79 1.00 -20.99
C PHE A 146 7.86 -0.21 -20.88
N ALA A 147 8.35 -1.41 -21.19
CA ALA A 147 7.56 -2.63 -21.12
C ALA A 147 7.07 -2.94 -19.70
N ILE A 148 7.90 -2.72 -18.68
CA ILE A 148 7.51 -2.91 -17.28
C ILE A 148 6.47 -1.87 -16.87
N ALA A 149 6.58 -0.61 -17.32
CA ALA A 149 5.55 0.40 -17.09
C ALA A 149 4.20 -0.03 -17.67
N VAL A 150 4.19 -0.46 -18.94
CA VAL A 150 2.99 -0.94 -19.63
C VAL A 150 2.41 -2.17 -18.93
N PHE A 151 3.25 -3.14 -18.56
CA PHE A 151 2.82 -4.32 -17.81
C PHE A 151 2.18 -3.95 -16.48
N SER A 152 2.82 -3.06 -15.71
CA SER A 152 2.31 -2.60 -14.40
C SER A 152 0.97 -1.88 -14.54
N LEU A 153 0.86 -0.95 -15.51
CA LEU A 153 -0.39 -0.24 -15.79
C LEU A 153 -1.52 -1.19 -16.19
N THR A 154 -1.20 -2.17 -17.04
CA THR A 154 -2.16 -3.19 -17.50
C THR A 154 -2.62 -4.09 -16.36
N LEU A 155 -1.70 -4.56 -15.53
CA LEU A 155 -1.99 -5.42 -14.38
C LEU A 155 -2.96 -4.73 -13.41
N ILE A 156 -2.73 -3.45 -13.14
CA ILE A 156 -3.52 -2.66 -12.19
C ILE A 156 -4.90 -2.33 -12.75
N ALA A 157 -4.96 -2.00 -14.03
CA ALA A 157 -6.23 -1.73 -14.69
C ALA A 157 -7.12 -2.98 -14.77
N THR A 158 -6.52 -4.15 -14.98
CA THR A 158 -7.24 -5.43 -15.12
C THR A 158 -7.61 -6.09 -13.79
N LEU A 159 -6.88 -5.81 -12.72
CA LEU A 159 -7.16 -6.34 -11.37
C LEU A 159 -7.95 -5.38 -10.49
N SER A 160 -8.27 -4.18 -11.00
CA SER A 160 -9.16 -3.27 -10.31
C SER A 160 -10.55 -3.85 -10.14
N ALA A 161 -10.99 -3.94 -8.88
CA ALA A 161 -12.26 -4.54 -8.49
C ALA A 161 -13.45 -3.89 -9.22
N GLY A 162 -14.40 -4.72 -9.68
CA GLY A 162 -15.67 -4.30 -10.26
C GLY A 162 -15.68 -4.20 -11.79
N SER A 163 -14.78 -3.43 -12.40
CA SER A 163 -14.77 -3.21 -13.86
C SER A 163 -13.39 -2.87 -14.41
N MET A 164 -12.88 -3.75 -15.28
CA MET A 164 -11.65 -3.52 -16.06
C MET A 164 -11.71 -2.22 -16.87
N VAL A 165 -12.87 -1.89 -17.44
CA VAL A 165 -13.05 -0.66 -18.23
C VAL A 165 -12.87 0.57 -17.35
N LYS A 166 -13.44 0.57 -16.13
CA LYS A 166 -13.24 1.67 -15.17
C LYS A 166 -11.78 1.77 -14.71
N GLY A 167 -11.10 0.63 -14.51
CA GLY A 167 -9.68 0.59 -14.17
C GLY A 167 -8.79 1.16 -15.29
N LEU A 168 -9.02 0.75 -16.53
CA LEU A 168 -8.30 1.26 -17.71
C LEU A 168 -8.57 2.75 -17.93
N PHE A 169 -9.83 3.19 -17.81
CA PHE A 169 -10.19 4.60 -17.92
C PHE A 169 -9.51 5.43 -16.83
N ALA A 170 -9.55 4.99 -15.58
CA ALA A 170 -8.87 5.65 -14.48
C ALA A 170 -7.35 5.75 -14.73
N GLY A 171 -6.70 4.65 -15.13
CA GLY A 171 -5.27 4.63 -15.42
C GLY A 171 -4.86 5.51 -16.59
N THR A 172 -5.60 5.47 -17.69
CA THR A 172 -5.36 6.34 -18.86
C THR A 172 -5.60 7.81 -18.54
N LEU A 173 -6.61 8.14 -17.73
CA LEU A 173 -6.81 9.50 -17.24
C LEU A 173 -5.64 9.95 -16.36
N GLY A 174 -5.12 9.07 -15.50
CA GLY A 174 -3.92 9.34 -14.72
C GLY A 174 -2.70 9.66 -15.60
N ILE A 175 -2.48 8.87 -16.64
CA ILE A 175 -1.42 9.12 -17.64
C ILE A 175 -1.65 10.47 -18.32
N ALA A 176 -2.88 10.76 -18.77
CA ALA A 176 -3.20 12.03 -19.42
C ALA A 176 -2.89 13.23 -18.51
N VAL A 177 -3.30 13.17 -17.23
CA VAL A 177 -2.99 14.22 -16.25
C VAL A 177 -1.48 14.36 -16.00
N SER A 178 -0.72 13.26 -16.05
CA SER A 178 0.75 13.33 -15.90
C SER A 178 1.48 14.00 -17.07
N THR A 179 0.84 14.13 -18.23
CA THR A 179 1.45 14.80 -19.40
C THR A 179 1.32 16.33 -19.37
N VAL A 180 0.54 16.87 -18.42
CA VAL A 180 0.35 18.31 -18.25
C VAL A 180 1.66 18.96 -17.80
N GLY A 181 2.12 19.96 -18.54
CA GLY A 181 3.37 20.68 -18.29
C GLY A 181 4.37 20.53 -19.42
N ILE A 182 5.64 20.78 -19.12
CA ILE A 182 6.73 20.70 -20.09
C ILE A 182 7.11 19.23 -20.34
N ALA A 183 7.17 18.82 -21.60
CA ALA A 183 7.57 17.47 -21.98
C ALA A 183 9.04 17.19 -21.60
N PRO A 184 9.36 16.03 -21.01
CA PRO A 184 10.69 15.76 -20.44
C PRO A 184 11.81 15.61 -21.47
N VAL A 185 11.48 15.33 -22.73
CA VAL A 185 12.46 15.10 -23.81
C VAL A 185 12.56 16.29 -24.76
N GLU A 186 11.42 16.82 -25.23
CA GLU A 186 11.38 17.87 -26.27
C GLU A 186 11.19 19.28 -25.70
N ALA A 187 11.02 19.41 -24.38
CA ALA A 187 10.74 20.68 -23.69
C ALA A 187 9.52 21.47 -24.22
N VAL A 188 8.62 20.82 -24.96
CA VAL A 188 7.38 21.44 -25.46
C VAL A 188 6.35 21.55 -24.34
N ARG A 189 5.68 22.70 -24.23
CA ARG A 189 4.57 22.92 -23.30
C ARG A 189 3.33 22.16 -23.77
N ARG A 190 2.78 21.30 -22.92
CA ARG A 190 1.58 20.49 -23.19
C ARG A 190 0.49 20.79 -22.17
N PHE A 191 -0.72 21.07 -22.65
CA PHE A 191 -1.90 21.27 -21.80
C PHE A 191 -1.73 22.35 -20.71
N THR A 192 -0.89 23.37 -20.95
CA THR A 192 -0.69 24.48 -20.01
C THR A 192 -1.71 25.61 -20.20
N PHE A 193 -2.41 25.64 -21.34
CA PHE A 193 -3.48 26.61 -21.65
C PHE A 193 -3.12 28.09 -21.40
N GLY A 194 -1.83 28.44 -21.52
CA GLY A 194 -1.33 29.80 -21.26
C GLY A 194 -1.10 30.13 -19.78
N VAL A 195 -1.41 29.22 -18.85
CA VAL A 195 -1.17 29.37 -17.41
C VAL A 195 0.26 28.96 -17.08
N SER A 196 1.07 29.90 -16.61
CA SER A 196 2.49 29.67 -16.33
C SER A 196 2.73 28.67 -15.21
N GLU A 197 1.84 28.61 -14.23
CA GLU A 197 1.87 27.70 -13.10
C GLU A 197 1.75 26.24 -13.55
N LEU A 198 1.09 25.97 -14.68
CA LEU A 198 0.96 24.62 -15.24
C LEU A 198 2.22 24.13 -15.95
N ASN A 199 3.22 24.98 -16.19
CA ASN A 199 4.47 24.54 -16.84
C ASN A 199 5.20 23.45 -16.03
N GLY A 200 5.13 23.52 -14.70
CA GLY A 200 5.67 22.50 -13.79
C GLY A 200 4.76 21.28 -13.61
N GLY A 201 3.60 21.26 -14.27
CA GLY A 201 2.58 20.23 -14.10
C GLY A 201 1.99 20.21 -12.69
N PHE A 202 1.28 19.12 -12.41
CA PHE A 202 0.78 18.82 -11.06
C PHE A 202 1.82 18.05 -10.27
N SER A 203 2.08 18.47 -9.03
CA SER A 203 2.97 17.72 -8.15
C SER A 203 2.35 16.37 -7.77
N MET A 204 3.17 15.33 -7.73
CA MET A 204 2.75 13.98 -7.31
C MET A 204 2.07 13.98 -5.94
N LEU A 205 2.60 14.75 -5.00
CA LEU A 205 2.00 14.89 -3.67
C LEU A 205 0.61 15.50 -3.75
N THR A 206 0.47 16.59 -4.48
CA THR A 206 -0.79 17.34 -4.64
C THR A 206 -1.90 16.41 -5.16
N VAL A 207 -1.59 15.64 -6.21
CA VAL A 207 -2.52 14.66 -6.78
C VAL A 207 -2.88 13.58 -5.76
N MET A 208 -1.88 13.03 -5.05
CA MET A 208 -2.08 11.98 -4.05
C MET A 208 -2.93 12.42 -2.87
N ILE A 209 -2.61 13.57 -2.28
CA ILE A 209 -3.36 14.13 -1.15
C ILE A 209 -4.79 14.44 -1.58
N GLY A 210 -5.00 15.06 -2.73
CA GLY A 210 -6.34 15.32 -3.24
C GLY A 210 -7.14 14.02 -3.42
N MET A 211 -6.61 13.09 -4.21
CA MET A 211 -7.32 11.87 -4.60
C MET A 211 -7.56 10.88 -3.44
N PHE A 212 -6.66 10.79 -2.44
CA PHE A 212 -6.80 9.84 -1.33
C PHE A 212 -7.25 10.48 -0.01
N ALA A 213 -6.66 11.61 0.38
CA ALA A 213 -6.95 12.20 1.68
C ALA A 213 -8.20 13.08 1.61
N VAL A 214 -8.23 14.07 0.71
CA VAL A 214 -9.36 15.01 0.62
C VAL A 214 -10.63 14.32 0.14
N ALA A 215 -10.54 13.46 -0.88
CA ALA A 215 -11.68 12.70 -1.37
C ALA A 215 -12.34 11.84 -0.27
N GLU A 216 -11.53 11.15 0.55
CA GLU A 216 -12.05 10.32 1.63
C GLU A 216 -12.61 11.18 2.78
N VAL A 217 -12.01 12.33 3.08
CA VAL A 217 -12.57 13.30 4.02
C VAL A 217 -13.96 13.77 3.58
N ILE A 218 -14.15 14.12 2.30
CA ILE A 218 -15.46 14.55 1.75
C ILE A 218 -16.49 13.41 1.88
N LYS A 219 -16.11 12.19 1.53
CA LYS A 219 -16.95 10.98 1.65
C LYS A 219 -17.34 10.68 3.10
N LEU A 220 -16.40 10.81 4.03
CA LEU A 220 -16.67 10.63 5.46
C LEU A 220 -17.57 11.74 6.01
N ALA A 221 -17.43 12.98 5.52
CA ALA A 221 -18.30 14.08 5.89
C ALA A 221 -19.75 13.86 5.43
N GLU A 222 -19.95 13.29 4.24
CA GLU A 222 -21.27 12.93 3.71
C GLU A 222 -21.96 11.86 4.57
N THR A 223 -21.25 10.79 4.90
CA THR A 223 -21.79 9.64 5.65
C THR A 223 -21.83 9.86 7.17
N GLY A 224 -21.07 10.84 7.66
CA GLY A 224 -20.89 11.12 9.10
C GLY A 224 -22.15 11.50 9.87
N ARG A 225 -23.22 11.96 9.20
CA ARG A 225 -24.53 12.20 9.84
C ARG A 225 -25.28 10.89 10.20
N HIS A 226 -24.92 9.76 9.59
CA HIS A 226 -25.58 8.46 9.78
C HIS A 226 -24.67 7.39 10.37
N ALA A 227 -23.49 7.76 10.89
CA ALA A 227 -22.57 6.79 11.49
C ALA A 227 -23.23 6.13 12.71
N VAL A 228 -23.77 4.93 12.49
CA VAL A 228 -24.22 4.03 13.56
C VAL A 228 -23.04 3.88 14.51
N ARG A 229 -23.22 4.39 15.72
CA ARG A 229 -22.26 4.30 16.81
C ARG A 229 -22.25 2.85 17.29
N ASN A 230 -21.69 1.95 16.48
CA ASN A 230 -21.42 0.59 16.91
C ASN A 230 -20.41 0.71 18.06
N LYS A 231 -20.91 0.58 19.29
CA LYS A 231 -20.05 0.56 20.48
C LYS A 231 -19.08 -0.60 20.30
N ALA A 232 -17.78 -0.30 20.39
CA ALA A 232 -16.77 -1.34 20.46
C ALA A 232 -17.17 -2.35 21.54
N GLY A 233 -17.21 -3.65 21.20
CA GLY A 233 -17.46 -4.68 22.18
C GLY A 233 -16.45 -4.56 23.32
N SER A 234 -16.91 -4.56 24.57
CA SER A 234 -16.00 -4.44 25.71
C SER A 234 -15.18 -5.72 25.85
N VAL A 235 -13.90 -5.67 25.54
CA VAL A 235 -12.98 -6.77 25.82
C VAL A 235 -12.53 -6.69 27.27
N SER A 236 -13.02 -7.60 28.12
CA SER A 236 -12.56 -7.71 29.51
C SER A 236 -11.18 -8.38 29.54
N MET A 237 -10.12 -7.57 29.66
CA MET A 237 -8.74 -8.03 29.79
C MET A 237 -8.40 -8.49 31.23
N LYS A 238 -9.38 -8.66 32.13
CA LYS A 238 -9.15 -8.84 33.58
C LYS A 238 -8.58 -10.21 33.98
N GLN A 239 -8.51 -11.20 33.08
CA GLN A 239 -8.11 -12.57 33.44
C GLN A 239 -7.18 -13.28 32.44
N ILE A 240 -6.58 -12.58 31.47
CA ILE A 240 -5.91 -13.25 30.35
C ILE A 240 -4.38 -13.16 30.47
N LYS A 241 -3.73 -14.33 30.48
CA LYS A 241 -2.27 -14.48 30.44
C LYS A 241 -1.81 -14.55 28.98
N GLY A 242 -0.86 -13.70 28.58
CA GLY A 242 -0.24 -13.72 27.25
C GLY A 242 -1.19 -13.32 26.10
N PHE A 243 -0.98 -13.88 24.91
CA PHE A 243 -1.72 -13.57 23.69
C PHE A 243 -3.07 -14.32 23.54
N GLY A 244 -3.53 -15.04 24.56
CA GLY A 244 -4.84 -15.72 24.53
C GLY A 244 -4.92 -17.01 23.70
N PHE A 245 -3.80 -17.51 23.15
CA PHE A 245 -3.71 -18.81 22.49
C PHE A 245 -2.56 -19.66 23.07
N SER A 246 -2.65 -20.98 22.93
CA SER A 246 -1.66 -21.94 23.41
C SER A 246 -0.49 -22.12 22.43
N LEU A 247 0.67 -22.55 22.95
CA LEU A 247 1.83 -22.87 22.11
C LEU A 247 1.55 -24.01 21.11
N LYS A 248 0.60 -24.90 21.44
CA LYS A 248 0.15 -25.97 20.54
C LYS A 248 -0.61 -25.39 19.34
N GLU A 249 -1.54 -24.48 19.57
CA GLU A 249 -2.28 -23.79 18.49
C GLU A 249 -1.33 -22.99 17.61
N PHE A 250 -0.38 -22.29 18.21
CA PHE A 250 0.67 -21.58 17.47
C PHE A 250 1.42 -22.49 16.50
N ARG A 251 1.96 -23.62 16.99
CA ARG A 251 2.73 -24.57 16.18
C ARG A 251 1.90 -25.23 15.08
N GLN A 252 0.62 -25.47 15.34
CA GLN A 252 -0.30 -26.05 14.35
C GLN A 252 -0.57 -25.10 13.17
N GLU A 253 -0.56 -23.79 13.41
CA GLU A 253 -0.83 -22.78 12.40
C GLU A 253 0.43 -22.31 11.65
N LEU A 254 1.64 -22.69 12.07
CA LEU A 254 2.88 -22.33 11.35
C LEU A 254 2.89 -22.73 9.86
N PRO A 255 2.41 -23.92 9.44
CA PRO A 255 2.31 -24.26 8.01
C PRO A 255 1.30 -23.39 7.26
N ASN A 256 0.22 -22.96 7.93
CA ASN A 256 -0.75 -22.03 7.35
C ASN A 256 -0.11 -20.65 7.18
N ALA A 257 0.57 -20.15 8.22
CA ALA A 257 1.27 -18.88 8.21
C ALA A 257 2.38 -18.82 7.17
N SER A 258 3.23 -19.85 7.04
CA SER A 258 4.31 -19.86 6.04
C SER A 258 3.78 -19.75 4.61
N ARG A 259 2.75 -20.54 4.27
CA ARG A 259 2.07 -20.43 2.98
C ARG A 259 1.42 -19.06 2.78
N SER A 260 0.75 -18.55 3.80
CA SER A 260 0.06 -17.26 3.75
C SER A 260 1.05 -16.12 3.57
N GLY A 261 2.20 -16.18 4.23
CA GLY A 261 3.31 -15.25 4.06
C GLY A 261 3.90 -15.31 2.65
N LEU A 262 4.05 -16.50 2.06
CA LEU A 262 4.47 -16.64 0.66
C LEU A 262 3.45 -16.05 -0.32
N ILE A 263 2.14 -16.25 -0.09
CA ILE A 263 1.08 -15.64 -0.89
C ILE A 263 1.14 -14.10 -0.76
N GLY A 264 1.26 -13.60 0.47
CA GLY A 264 1.40 -12.17 0.75
C GLY A 264 2.59 -11.54 0.05
N LEU A 265 3.77 -12.15 0.17
CA LEU A 265 4.99 -11.72 -0.48
C LEU A 265 4.86 -11.73 -2.01
N ALA A 266 4.39 -12.85 -2.59
CA ALA A 266 4.28 -13.00 -4.04
C ALA A 266 3.27 -12.02 -4.65
N VAL A 267 2.12 -11.83 -4.01
CA VAL A 267 1.12 -10.85 -4.44
C VAL A 267 1.63 -9.42 -4.23
N GLY A 268 2.36 -9.15 -3.15
CA GLY A 268 2.94 -7.83 -2.87
C GLY A 268 3.98 -7.38 -3.89
N ILE A 269 4.77 -8.32 -4.45
CA ILE A 269 5.75 -8.02 -5.51
C ILE A 269 5.05 -7.55 -6.80
N LEU A 270 3.80 -7.94 -7.01
CA LEU A 270 3.05 -7.58 -8.21
C LEU A 270 2.51 -6.14 -8.12
N PRO A 271 2.85 -5.27 -9.08
CA PRO A 271 2.45 -3.85 -9.05
C PRO A 271 0.95 -3.62 -8.93
N GLY A 272 0.58 -2.77 -7.97
CA GLY A 272 -0.76 -2.28 -7.66
C GLY A 272 -1.86 -3.32 -7.41
N ILE A 273 -1.51 -4.57 -7.09
CA ILE A 273 -2.47 -5.59 -6.62
C ILE A 273 -2.72 -5.43 -5.11
N GLY A 274 -1.65 -5.11 -4.37
CA GLY A 274 -1.65 -4.80 -2.94
C GLY A 274 -2.15 -5.88 -1.98
N ALA A 275 -2.13 -5.50 -0.70
CA ALA A 275 -2.39 -6.42 0.42
C ALA A 275 -3.85 -6.89 0.55
N SER A 276 -4.83 -6.19 -0.03
CA SER A 276 -6.25 -6.59 0.02
C SER A 276 -6.51 -7.87 -0.77
N THR A 277 -5.94 -7.98 -1.97
CA THR A 277 -6.08 -9.17 -2.80
C THR A 277 -5.35 -10.37 -2.16
N SER A 278 -4.18 -10.14 -1.57
CA SER A 278 -3.40 -11.20 -0.90
C SER A 278 -4.13 -11.76 0.33
N ASN A 279 -4.75 -10.88 1.12
CA ASN A 279 -5.57 -11.22 2.29
C ASN A 279 -6.71 -12.19 1.92
N LEU A 280 -7.51 -11.83 0.91
CA LEU A 280 -8.64 -12.66 0.47
C LEU A 280 -8.18 -13.97 -0.19
N LEU A 281 -7.17 -13.91 -1.07
CA LEU A 281 -6.64 -15.08 -1.74
C LEU A 281 -6.07 -16.09 -0.74
N SER A 282 -5.30 -15.61 0.24
CA SER A 282 -4.74 -16.43 1.30
C SER A 282 -5.82 -17.13 2.12
N TYR A 283 -6.88 -16.40 2.50
CA TYR A 283 -8.03 -16.97 3.21
C TYR A 283 -8.71 -18.09 2.42
N ILE A 284 -8.94 -17.89 1.12
CA ILE A 284 -9.55 -18.91 0.24
C ILE A 284 -8.67 -20.17 0.17
N VAL A 285 -7.36 -19.99 0.00
CA VAL A 285 -6.40 -21.11 -0.06
C VAL A 285 -6.31 -21.83 1.29
N ALA A 286 -6.40 -21.10 2.40
CA ALA A 286 -6.42 -21.66 3.73
C ALA A 286 -7.66 -22.51 3.98
N LYS A 287 -8.85 -21.96 3.69
CA LYS A 287 -10.11 -22.70 3.78
C LYS A 287 -10.10 -23.97 2.94
N LYS A 288 -9.62 -23.91 1.69
CA LYS A 288 -9.57 -25.07 0.79
C LYS A 288 -8.66 -26.20 1.25
N ARG A 289 -7.55 -25.88 1.94
CA ARG A 289 -6.61 -26.89 2.47
C ARG A 289 -6.85 -27.27 3.92
N ALA A 290 -7.80 -26.62 4.59
CA ALA A 290 -8.10 -26.92 5.97
C ALA A 290 -8.65 -28.34 6.10
N LYS A 291 -8.33 -29.01 7.21
CA LYS A 291 -8.94 -30.31 7.54
C LYS A 291 -10.45 -30.19 7.80
N GLN A 292 -10.88 -29.01 8.26
CA GLN A 292 -12.28 -28.68 8.60
C GLN A 292 -12.69 -27.35 7.92
N PRO A 293 -12.87 -27.30 6.60
CA PRO A 293 -13.22 -26.07 5.86
C PRO A 293 -14.53 -25.42 6.32
N GLU A 294 -15.46 -26.18 6.88
CA GLU A 294 -16.79 -25.78 7.35
C GLU A 294 -16.77 -24.87 8.59
N THR A 295 -15.62 -24.80 9.27
CA THR A 295 -15.40 -23.94 10.44
C THR A 295 -14.93 -22.53 10.08
N TYR A 296 -14.43 -22.32 8.85
CA TYR A 296 -14.02 -21.00 8.36
C TYR A 296 -15.24 -20.12 8.08
N GLY A 297 -15.21 -18.90 8.61
CA GLY A 297 -16.33 -17.97 8.66
C GLY A 297 -17.19 -18.11 9.92
N LYS A 298 -16.80 -18.99 10.84
CA LYS A 298 -17.51 -19.26 12.11
C LYS A 298 -16.59 -19.09 13.33
N GLY A 299 -15.44 -18.48 13.16
CA GLY A 299 -14.49 -18.21 14.25
C GLY A 299 -13.32 -19.19 14.28
N ASN A 300 -12.81 -19.61 13.12
CA ASN A 300 -11.61 -20.42 13.04
C ASN A 300 -10.35 -19.52 13.08
N ILE A 301 -9.43 -19.78 14.01
CA ILE A 301 -8.16 -19.04 14.12
C ILE A 301 -7.34 -19.09 12.83
N GLY A 302 -7.40 -20.17 12.07
CA GLY A 302 -6.68 -20.34 10.81
C GLY A 302 -7.11 -19.34 9.73
N GLY A 303 -8.35 -18.83 9.79
CA GLY A 303 -8.81 -17.74 8.95
C GLY A 303 -8.12 -16.42 9.28
N VAL A 304 -8.00 -16.09 10.57
CA VAL A 304 -7.26 -14.90 11.06
C VAL A 304 -5.76 -15.03 10.76
N VAL A 305 -5.17 -16.20 10.97
CA VAL A 305 -3.76 -16.48 10.63
C VAL A 305 -3.52 -16.24 9.14
N ALA A 306 -4.36 -16.81 8.28
CA ALA A 306 -4.14 -16.73 6.84
C ALA A 306 -4.27 -15.31 6.29
N SER A 307 -5.29 -14.59 6.77
CA SER A 307 -5.59 -13.22 6.36
C SER A 307 -4.51 -12.24 6.84
N GLU A 308 -4.18 -12.23 8.14
CA GLU A 308 -3.24 -11.27 8.71
C GLU A 308 -1.78 -11.54 8.32
N THR A 309 -1.36 -12.81 8.22
CA THR A 309 0.00 -13.12 7.76
C THR A 309 0.21 -12.66 6.31
N ALA A 310 -0.78 -12.85 5.42
CA ALA A 310 -0.66 -12.47 4.02
C ALA A 310 -0.77 -10.94 3.81
N ASN A 311 -1.63 -10.27 4.58
CA ASN A 311 -1.76 -8.82 4.57
C ASN A 311 -0.41 -8.16 4.91
N ASN A 312 0.18 -8.57 6.04
CA ASN A 312 1.43 -7.98 6.54
C ASN A 312 2.68 -8.43 5.78
N ALA A 313 2.71 -9.67 5.25
CA ALA A 313 3.77 -10.08 4.33
C ALA A 313 3.75 -9.29 3.00
N GLY A 314 2.62 -8.67 2.66
CA GLY A 314 2.52 -7.74 1.54
C GLY A 314 3.40 -6.50 1.69
N ILE A 315 3.74 -6.08 2.92
CA ILE A 315 4.57 -4.88 3.18
C ILE A 315 5.96 -5.03 2.54
N GLY A 316 6.69 -6.10 2.88
CA GLY A 316 7.99 -6.36 2.29
C GLY A 316 7.90 -6.67 0.79
N GLY A 317 6.83 -7.34 0.37
CA GLY A 317 6.55 -7.60 -1.05
C GLY A 317 6.41 -6.33 -1.87
N ALA A 318 5.62 -5.35 -1.40
CA ALA A 318 5.35 -4.10 -2.10
C ALA A 318 6.53 -3.12 -2.06
N MET A 319 7.35 -3.17 -0.99
CA MET A 319 8.59 -2.39 -0.91
C MET A 319 9.65 -2.87 -1.90
N MET A 320 9.62 -4.14 -2.30
CA MET A 320 10.63 -4.74 -3.18
C MET A 320 10.65 -4.09 -4.58
N PRO A 321 9.57 -4.06 -5.37
CA PRO A 321 9.56 -3.37 -6.66
C PRO A 321 9.69 -1.85 -6.49
N LEU A 322 9.19 -1.26 -5.39
CA LEU A 322 9.34 0.15 -5.12
C LEU A 322 10.83 0.53 -5.04
N MET A 323 11.60 -0.15 -4.20
CA MET A 323 13.01 0.18 -3.98
C MET A 323 13.90 -0.21 -5.17
N THR A 324 13.57 -1.31 -5.86
CA THR A 324 14.44 -1.87 -6.92
C THR A 324 14.12 -1.36 -8.33
N LEU A 325 12.87 -1.06 -8.63
CA LEU A 325 12.42 -0.64 -9.96
C LEU A 325 11.79 0.76 -9.96
N GLY A 326 11.51 1.34 -8.79
CA GLY A 326 10.75 2.60 -8.69
C GLY A 326 9.26 2.43 -8.95
N ILE A 327 8.74 1.20 -8.85
CA ILE A 327 7.36 0.86 -9.19
C ILE A 327 6.60 0.48 -7.93
N PRO A 328 5.54 1.21 -7.56
CA PRO A 328 4.75 0.87 -6.38
C PRO A 328 4.07 -0.50 -6.47
N GLY A 329 4.17 -1.29 -5.41
CA GLY A 329 3.44 -2.56 -5.26
C GLY A 329 1.97 -2.40 -4.91
N ASP A 330 1.60 -1.26 -4.30
CA ASP A 330 0.25 -0.94 -3.87
C ASP A 330 0.03 0.59 -3.73
N THR A 331 -1.15 0.99 -3.29
CA THR A 331 -1.49 2.41 -3.12
C THR A 331 -0.66 3.11 -2.05
N THR A 332 -0.28 2.40 -0.98
CA THR A 332 0.50 2.99 0.12
C THR A 332 1.95 3.20 -0.29
N THR A 333 2.54 2.23 -0.97
CA THR A 333 3.88 2.34 -1.56
C THR A 333 3.95 3.37 -2.68
N ALA A 334 2.83 3.68 -3.33
CA ALA A 334 2.75 4.80 -4.27
C ALA A 334 2.99 6.12 -3.54
N ILE A 335 2.34 6.33 -2.39
CA ILE A 335 2.63 7.51 -1.56
C ILE A 335 4.07 7.49 -1.06
N LEU A 336 4.58 6.33 -0.63
CA LEU A 336 5.98 6.20 -0.21
C LEU A 336 6.95 6.60 -1.32
N LEU A 337 6.70 6.22 -2.58
CA LEU A 337 7.51 6.69 -3.72
C LEU A 337 7.58 8.21 -3.76
N GLY A 338 6.46 8.90 -3.54
CA GLY A 338 6.45 10.37 -3.41
C GLY A 338 7.31 10.85 -2.25
N GLY A 339 7.28 10.15 -1.12
CA GLY A 339 8.19 10.38 0.01
C GLY A 339 9.67 10.22 -0.34
N PHE A 340 10.05 9.14 -1.02
CA PHE A 340 11.42 8.97 -1.52
C PHE A 340 11.85 10.17 -2.38
N LEU A 341 11.03 10.54 -3.37
CA LEU A 341 11.35 11.63 -4.29
C LEU A 341 11.46 12.99 -3.59
N ILE A 342 10.60 13.29 -2.61
CA ILE A 342 10.66 14.52 -1.82
C ILE A 342 11.95 14.60 -1.00
N HIS A 343 12.41 13.46 -0.47
CA HIS A 343 13.68 13.36 0.24
C HIS A 343 14.90 13.33 -0.70
N GLY A 344 14.71 13.60 -2.00
CA GLY A 344 15.78 13.58 -3.00
C GLY A 344 16.30 12.18 -3.30
N ILE A 345 15.54 11.14 -2.96
CA ILE A 345 15.91 9.75 -3.14
C ILE A 345 15.16 9.21 -4.35
N GLN A 346 15.90 8.79 -5.37
CA GLN A 346 15.31 8.15 -6.53
C GLN A 346 15.35 6.62 -6.34
N PRO A 347 14.21 5.95 -6.16
CA PRO A 347 14.18 4.50 -6.11
C PRO A 347 14.49 3.90 -7.48
N GLY A 348 15.01 2.68 -7.47
CA GLY A 348 15.52 2.02 -8.66
C GLY A 348 16.80 1.23 -8.38
N PRO A 349 17.39 0.59 -9.39
CA PRO A 349 18.50 -0.33 -9.17
C PRO A 349 19.76 0.37 -8.66
N LEU A 350 19.96 1.63 -9.06
CA LEU A 350 21.08 2.46 -8.61
C LEU A 350 21.03 2.81 -7.12
N LEU A 351 19.84 2.81 -6.50
CA LEU A 351 19.67 3.16 -5.09
C LEU A 351 20.56 2.31 -4.16
N PHE A 352 20.70 1.02 -4.48
CA PHE A 352 21.49 0.07 -3.69
C PHE A 352 23.00 0.30 -3.79
N ILE A 353 23.44 1.00 -4.84
CA ILE A 353 24.84 1.36 -5.07
C ILE A 353 25.12 2.76 -4.52
N SER A 354 24.31 3.74 -4.92
CA SER A 354 24.53 5.15 -4.60
C SER A 354 24.16 5.50 -3.17
N GLN A 355 23.19 4.80 -2.57
CA GLN A 355 22.66 5.10 -1.24
C GLN A 355 22.52 3.83 -0.38
N GLY A 356 23.50 2.92 -0.48
CA GLY A 356 23.55 1.69 0.31
C GLY A 356 23.24 1.89 1.81
N PRO A 357 23.89 2.81 2.53
CA PRO A 357 23.59 3.06 3.94
C PRO A 357 22.11 3.38 4.21
N LEU A 358 21.46 4.21 3.38
CA LEU A 358 20.05 4.57 3.53
C LEU A 358 19.12 3.38 3.28
N VAL A 359 19.40 2.55 2.27
CA VAL A 359 18.65 1.31 2.00
C VAL A 359 18.61 0.42 3.23
N TYR A 360 19.76 0.24 3.88
CA TYR A 360 19.87 -0.60 5.05
C TYR A 360 19.31 0.07 6.32
N THR A 361 19.30 1.40 6.40
CA THR A 361 18.49 2.15 7.39
C THR A 361 17.01 1.85 7.22
N ILE A 362 16.48 1.82 5.99
CA ILE A 362 15.07 1.49 5.73
C ILE A 362 14.76 0.05 6.12
N PHE A 363 15.64 -0.90 5.81
CA PHE A 363 15.50 -2.29 6.25
C PHE A 363 15.48 -2.43 7.77
N ALA A 364 16.41 -1.77 8.46
CA ALA A 364 16.45 -1.73 9.91
C ALA A 364 15.17 -1.06 10.48
N ALA A 365 14.71 0.03 9.87
CA ALA A 365 13.50 0.74 10.29
C ALA A 365 12.26 -0.15 10.14
N LEU A 366 12.12 -0.88 9.04
CA LEU A 366 11.04 -1.85 8.85
C LEU A 366 11.04 -2.94 9.94
N LEU A 367 12.22 -3.50 10.27
CA LEU A 367 12.33 -4.51 11.33
C LEU A 367 11.98 -3.94 12.71
N VAL A 368 12.58 -2.80 13.07
CA VAL A 368 12.36 -2.16 14.38
C VAL A 368 10.91 -1.69 14.52
N ALA A 369 10.31 -1.11 13.49
CA ALA A 369 8.90 -0.74 13.48
C ALA A 369 7.98 -1.96 13.64
N SER A 370 8.33 -3.11 13.05
CA SER A 370 7.57 -4.35 13.24
C SER A 370 7.58 -4.80 14.70
N VAL A 371 8.73 -4.72 15.36
CA VAL A 371 8.87 -5.03 16.78
C VAL A 371 8.07 -4.01 17.62
N MET A 372 8.20 -2.72 17.35
CA MET A 372 7.42 -1.67 18.01
C MET A 372 5.92 -1.90 17.86
N MET A 373 5.45 -2.28 16.66
CA MET A 373 4.06 -2.60 16.38
C MET A 373 3.56 -3.73 17.27
N LEU A 374 4.31 -4.84 17.36
CA LEU A 374 3.97 -5.98 18.21
C LEU A 374 3.80 -5.54 19.69
N PHE A 375 4.75 -4.76 20.19
CA PHE A 375 4.70 -4.24 21.57
C PHE A 375 3.50 -3.29 21.76
N MET A 376 3.29 -2.35 20.85
CA MET A 376 2.21 -1.38 20.96
C MET A 376 0.84 -2.01 20.86
N GLU A 377 0.59 -2.89 19.88
CA GLU A 377 -0.72 -3.51 19.73
C GLU A 377 -1.04 -4.42 20.93
N PHE A 378 -0.04 -5.09 21.49
CA PHE A 378 -0.23 -5.95 22.66
C PHE A 378 -0.53 -5.14 23.94
N TYR A 379 0.30 -4.15 24.28
CA TYR A 379 0.16 -3.39 25.53
C TYR A 379 -0.83 -2.22 25.41
N GLY A 380 -0.90 -1.61 24.23
CA GLY A 380 -1.70 -0.44 23.90
C GLY A 380 -3.13 -0.76 23.48
N LEU A 381 -3.54 -2.04 23.41
CA LEU A 381 -4.88 -2.43 22.97
C LEU A 381 -6.00 -1.66 23.69
N ARG A 382 -5.89 -1.48 25.01
CA ARG A 382 -6.87 -0.72 25.82
C ARG A 382 -6.92 0.76 25.45
N LEU A 383 -5.77 1.33 25.06
CA LEU A 383 -5.66 2.72 24.62
C LEU A 383 -6.23 2.88 23.21
N PHE A 384 -5.92 1.96 22.30
CA PHE A 384 -6.41 1.98 20.93
C PHE A 384 -7.94 1.83 20.87
N ILE A 385 -8.54 0.96 21.70
CA ILE A 385 -10.00 0.87 21.81
C ILE A 385 -10.64 2.22 22.17
N LYS A 386 -10.02 3.00 23.07
CA LYS A 386 -10.50 4.35 23.41
C LYS A 386 -10.24 5.36 22.30
N LEU A 387 -9.15 5.22 21.56
CA LEU A 387 -8.84 6.07 20.40
C LEU A 387 -9.83 5.87 19.24
N LEU A 388 -10.47 4.70 19.13
CA LEU A 388 -11.56 4.47 18.17
C LEU A 388 -12.77 5.37 18.40
N ASP A 389 -12.96 5.89 19.62
CA ASP A 389 -14.04 6.81 19.97
C ASP A 389 -13.68 8.29 19.69
N VAL A 390 -12.50 8.59 19.12
CA VAL A 390 -12.13 9.98 18.79
C VAL A 390 -13.10 10.53 17.73
N PRO A 391 -13.71 11.70 17.99
CA PRO A 391 -14.66 12.29 17.06
C PRO A 391 -14.02 12.64 15.72
N LYS A 392 -14.48 11.97 14.65
CA LYS A 392 -14.04 12.23 13.27
C LYS A 392 -14.20 13.70 12.86
N HIS A 393 -15.20 14.39 13.40
CA HIS A 393 -15.44 15.81 13.11
C HIS A 393 -14.35 16.75 13.64
N ILE A 394 -13.50 16.32 14.57
CA ILE A 394 -12.32 17.07 15.01
C ILE A 394 -11.08 16.66 14.20
N LEU A 395 -10.92 15.36 13.98
CA LEU A 395 -9.75 14.80 13.30
C LEU A 395 -9.65 15.26 11.83
N LEU A 396 -10.76 15.20 11.08
CA LEU A 396 -10.75 15.47 9.64
C LEU A 396 -10.42 16.94 9.29
N PRO A 397 -10.95 17.98 9.99
CA PRO A 397 -10.55 19.37 9.73
C PRO A 397 -9.07 19.66 10.02
N ILE A 398 -8.52 19.12 11.12
CA ILE A 398 -7.10 19.27 11.46
C ILE A 398 -6.24 18.69 10.33
N ILE A 399 -6.62 17.51 9.85
CA ILE A 399 -5.95 16.84 8.73
C ILE A 399 -5.98 17.69 7.47
N LEU A 400 -7.13 18.26 7.09
CA LEU A 400 -7.24 19.11 5.90
C LEU A 400 -6.32 20.34 5.99
N VAL A 401 -6.24 20.97 7.17
CA VAL A 401 -5.31 22.09 7.39
C VAL A 401 -3.87 21.65 7.20
N LEU A 402 -3.47 20.50 7.75
CA LEU A 402 -2.11 19.97 7.57
C LEU A 402 -1.79 19.65 6.11
N CYS A 403 -2.76 19.13 5.34
CA CYS A 403 -2.61 18.91 3.90
C CYS A 403 -2.34 20.20 3.13
N VAL A 404 -3.11 21.25 3.43
CA VAL A 404 -2.95 22.57 2.78
C VAL A 404 -1.59 23.17 3.13
N VAL A 405 -1.21 23.13 4.40
CA VAL A 405 0.10 23.61 4.88
C VAL A 405 1.23 22.84 4.21
N GLY A 406 1.12 21.51 4.11
CA GLY A 406 2.12 20.67 3.45
C GLY A 406 2.30 20.99 1.97
N ALA A 407 1.20 21.11 1.23
CA ALA A 407 1.23 21.42 -0.20
C ALA A 407 1.86 22.79 -0.47
N PHE A 408 1.50 23.78 0.34
CA PHE A 408 2.08 25.11 0.23
C PHE A 408 3.57 25.13 0.61
N GLY A 409 3.94 24.43 1.69
CA GLY A 409 5.31 24.43 2.23
C GLY A 409 6.39 23.87 1.30
N LEU A 410 6.04 23.00 0.34
CA LEU A 410 7.00 22.36 -0.57
C LEU A 410 7.55 23.30 -1.63
N SER A 411 6.66 24.04 -2.28
CA SER A 411 7.01 24.81 -3.47
C SER A 411 6.59 26.27 -3.36
N SER A 412 5.99 26.67 -2.23
CA SER A 412 5.40 28.01 -2.03
C SER A 412 4.43 28.38 -3.15
N ARG A 413 3.73 27.39 -3.72
CA ARG A 413 2.82 27.54 -4.85
C ARG A 413 1.38 27.45 -4.37
N LEU A 414 0.64 28.55 -4.44
CA LEU A 414 -0.82 28.54 -4.22
C LEU A 414 -1.55 27.64 -5.23
N PHE A 415 -0.99 27.47 -6.43
CA PHE A 415 -1.48 26.54 -7.43
C PHE A 415 -1.62 25.10 -6.89
N ASP A 416 -0.67 24.64 -6.07
CA ASP A 416 -0.70 23.29 -5.50
C ASP A 416 -1.82 23.15 -4.46
N VAL A 417 -2.12 24.21 -3.69
CA VAL A 417 -3.24 24.23 -2.75
C VAL A 417 -4.59 24.11 -3.47
N TRP A 418 -4.80 24.88 -4.54
CA TRP A 418 -6.02 24.79 -5.35
C TRP A 418 -6.12 23.44 -6.06
N SER A 419 -5.00 22.91 -6.52
CA SER A 419 -4.93 21.60 -7.17
C SER A 419 -5.32 20.46 -6.21
N ILE A 420 -4.96 20.54 -4.91
CA ILE A 420 -5.44 19.56 -3.92
C ILE A 420 -6.96 19.53 -3.85
N LEU A 421 -7.61 20.69 -3.87
CA LEU A 421 -9.07 20.76 -3.86
C LEU A 421 -9.66 20.21 -5.16
N LEU A 422 -9.07 20.54 -6.31
CA LEU A 422 -9.46 20.01 -7.62
C LEU A 422 -9.40 18.47 -7.64
N PHE A 423 -8.27 17.89 -7.23
CA PHE A 423 -8.11 16.43 -7.17
C PHE A 423 -8.92 15.80 -6.04
N GLY A 424 -9.21 16.53 -4.96
CA GLY A 424 -10.16 16.14 -3.93
C GLY A 424 -11.56 15.92 -4.48
N LEU A 425 -12.05 16.87 -5.29
CA LEU A 425 -13.34 16.77 -5.97
C LEU A 425 -13.33 15.67 -7.04
N LEU A 426 -12.25 15.57 -7.83
CA LEU A 426 -12.08 14.50 -8.83
C LEU A 426 -12.12 13.12 -8.16
N GLY A 427 -11.36 12.93 -7.08
CA GLY A 427 -11.29 11.70 -6.32
C GLY A 427 -12.63 11.34 -5.67
N TYR A 428 -13.35 12.34 -5.15
CA TYR A 428 -14.70 12.13 -4.65
C TYR A 428 -15.67 11.70 -5.77
N GLY A 429 -15.55 12.30 -6.96
CA GLY A 429 -16.28 11.87 -8.16
C GLY A 429 -15.96 10.42 -8.55
N PHE A 430 -14.70 9.99 -8.43
CA PHE A 430 -14.30 8.60 -8.65
C PHE A 430 -15.00 7.65 -7.68
N VAL A 431 -15.01 7.98 -6.38
CA VAL A 431 -15.70 7.20 -5.36
C VAL A 431 -17.19 7.07 -5.70
N LYS A 432 -17.84 8.17 -6.10
CA LYS A 432 -19.27 8.17 -6.48
C LYS A 432 -19.58 7.36 -7.74
N ALA A 433 -18.71 7.40 -8.73
CA ALA A 433 -18.83 6.62 -9.95
C ALA A 433 -18.45 5.14 -9.77
N GLY A 434 -17.97 4.75 -8.58
CA GLY A 434 -17.37 3.44 -8.34
C GLY A 434 -16.16 3.18 -9.24
N MET A 435 -15.40 4.24 -9.54
CA MET A 435 -14.14 4.16 -10.26
C MET A 435 -12.99 3.98 -9.26
N PRO A 436 -12.04 3.10 -9.56
CA PRO A 436 -10.91 2.86 -8.68
C PRO A 436 -9.92 4.04 -8.75
N VAL A 437 -9.55 4.59 -7.60
CA VAL A 437 -8.55 5.67 -7.49
C VAL A 437 -7.13 5.16 -7.72
N ALA A 438 -6.84 3.91 -7.31
CA ALA A 438 -5.51 3.32 -7.40
C ALA A 438 -4.93 3.30 -8.85
N PRO A 439 -5.67 2.85 -9.89
CA PRO A 439 -5.18 2.91 -11.26
C PRO A 439 -4.86 4.32 -11.74
N PHE A 440 -5.66 5.33 -11.34
CA PHE A 440 -5.38 6.72 -11.71
C PHE A 440 -4.03 7.19 -11.15
N ILE A 441 -3.77 6.93 -9.87
CA ILE A 441 -2.52 7.33 -9.22
C ILE A 441 -1.32 6.61 -9.84
N ILE A 442 -1.44 5.31 -10.10
CA ILE A 442 -0.35 4.57 -10.73
C ILE A 442 -0.16 4.99 -12.19
N GLY A 443 -1.24 5.29 -12.91
CA GLY A 443 -1.22 5.96 -14.22
C GLY A 443 -0.43 7.27 -14.19
N PHE A 444 -0.71 8.09 -13.19
CA PHE A 444 -0.05 9.37 -13.00
C PHE A 444 1.44 9.24 -12.71
N ILE A 445 1.84 8.23 -11.92
CA ILE A 445 3.24 7.97 -11.55
C ILE A 445 4.02 7.34 -12.70
N LEU A 446 3.46 6.30 -13.33
CA LEU A 446 4.16 5.52 -14.35
C LEU A 446 4.05 6.15 -15.73
N GLY A 447 3.13 7.10 -15.96
CA GLY A 447 2.99 7.82 -17.23
C GLY A 447 4.29 8.49 -17.69
N PRO A 448 4.94 9.33 -16.85
CA PRO A 448 6.23 9.95 -17.20
C PRO A 448 7.35 8.93 -17.41
N MET A 449 7.34 7.83 -16.64
CA MET A 449 8.29 6.72 -16.81
C MET A 449 8.08 6.03 -18.16
N ALA A 450 6.85 5.72 -18.53
CA ALA A 450 6.50 5.10 -19.79
C ALA A 450 6.85 6.04 -20.96
N GLU A 451 6.45 7.31 -20.91
CA GLU A 451 6.74 8.28 -21.97
C GLU A 451 8.25 8.46 -22.19
N THR A 452 8.99 8.69 -21.11
CA THR A 452 10.44 8.96 -21.21
C THR A 452 11.18 7.76 -21.78
N ASN A 453 10.82 6.55 -21.34
CA ASN A 453 11.47 5.33 -21.79
C ASN A 453 11.03 4.89 -23.19
N LEU A 454 9.78 5.15 -23.58
CA LEU A 454 9.33 4.99 -24.97
C LEU A 454 10.15 5.87 -25.91
N ARG A 455 10.24 7.17 -25.59
CA ARG A 455 10.97 8.15 -26.40
C ARG A 455 12.45 7.80 -26.49
N ARG A 456 13.09 7.50 -25.35
CA ARG A 456 14.51 7.08 -25.33
C ARG A 456 14.74 5.77 -26.09
N GLY A 457 13.83 4.80 -25.96
CA GLY A 457 13.91 3.54 -26.71
C GLY A 457 13.86 3.78 -28.21
N LEU A 458 12.90 4.59 -28.68
CA LEU A 458 12.79 4.97 -30.09
C LEU A 458 14.00 5.77 -30.59
N MET A 459 14.57 6.67 -29.78
CA MET A 459 15.80 7.36 -30.15
C MET A 459 17.00 6.42 -30.33
N LEU A 460 17.07 5.35 -29.52
CA LEU A 460 18.11 4.33 -29.64
C LEU A 460 17.89 3.36 -30.82
N SER A 461 16.66 3.27 -31.34
CA SER A 461 16.28 2.40 -32.45
C SER A 461 15.96 3.15 -33.74
N ASP A 462 16.40 4.40 -33.87
CA ASP A 462 16.14 5.28 -35.02
C ASP A 462 14.65 5.35 -35.41
N GLY A 463 13.76 5.37 -34.40
CA GLY A 463 12.31 5.43 -34.54
C GLY A 463 11.63 4.08 -34.76
N ASN A 464 12.36 2.97 -34.75
CA ASN A 464 11.81 1.64 -35.02
C ASN A 464 11.13 1.04 -33.77
N PHE A 465 9.81 0.89 -33.82
CA PHE A 465 9.03 0.23 -32.76
C PHE A 465 9.26 -1.29 -32.64
N ALA A 466 9.82 -1.93 -33.66
CA ALA A 466 10.14 -3.36 -33.61
C ALA A 466 11.16 -3.68 -32.50
N SER A 467 12.00 -2.72 -32.11
CA SER A 467 13.03 -2.90 -31.07
C SER A 467 12.45 -3.34 -29.72
N PHE A 468 11.21 -2.94 -29.41
CA PHE A 468 10.50 -3.34 -28.19
C PHE A 468 10.08 -4.82 -28.20
N PHE A 469 9.95 -5.43 -29.38
CA PHE A 469 9.60 -6.83 -29.56
C PHE A 469 10.83 -7.72 -29.82
N THR A 470 11.93 -7.16 -30.31
CA THR A 470 13.19 -7.89 -30.48
C THR A 470 13.96 -8.02 -29.17
N ASN A 471 13.80 -7.08 -28.24
CA ASN A 471 14.40 -7.17 -26.92
C ASN A 471 13.67 -8.25 -26.09
N PRO A 472 14.35 -9.33 -25.65
CA PRO A 472 13.68 -10.47 -25.01
C PRO A 472 12.92 -10.10 -23.72
N ILE A 473 13.47 -9.20 -22.91
CA ILE A 473 12.88 -8.82 -21.63
C ILE A 473 11.65 -7.94 -21.87
N ALA A 474 11.79 -6.93 -22.75
CA ALA A 474 10.68 -6.06 -23.10
C ALA A 474 9.54 -6.85 -23.77
N ALA A 475 9.86 -7.73 -24.72
CA ALA A 475 8.89 -8.60 -25.38
C ALA A 475 8.17 -9.52 -24.40
N THR A 476 8.87 -10.04 -23.38
CA THR A 476 8.26 -10.87 -22.33
C THR A 476 7.22 -10.09 -21.54
N PHE A 477 7.56 -8.89 -21.04
CA PHE A 477 6.62 -8.06 -20.27
C PHE A 477 5.43 -7.58 -21.11
N LEU A 478 5.67 -7.16 -22.36
CA LEU A 478 4.59 -6.77 -23.27
C LEU A 478 3.69 -7.96 -23.65
N GLY A 479 4.29 -9.13 -23.89
CA GLY A 479 3.56 -10.36 -24.15
C GLY A 479 2.70 -10.81 -22.97
N LEU A 480 3.23 -10.73 -21.74
CA LEU A 480 2.48 -10.99 -20.52
C LEU A 480 1.35 -9.99 -20.31
N ALA A 481 1.58 -8.70 -20.58
CA ALA A 481 0.55 -7.67 -20.52
C ALA A 481 -0.60 -7.99 -21.49
N LEU A 482 -0.27 -8.30 -22.75
CA LEU A 482 -1.24 -8.67 -23.77
C LEU A 482 -2.00 -9.94 -23.39
N ALA A 483 -1.30 -10.99 -22.93
CA ALA A 483 -1.91 -12.23 -22.48
C ALA A 483 -2.89 -12.00 -21.32
N PHE A 484 -2.55 -11.13 -20.36
CA PHE A 484 -3.44 -10.76 -19.26
C PHE A 484 -4.71 -10.07 -19.76
N VAL A 485 -4.59 -9.11 -20.68
CA VAL A 485 -5.74 -8.43 -21.27
C VAL A 485 -6.64 -9.41 -22.02
N LEU A 486 -6.06 -10.24 -22.89
CA LEU A 486 -6.81 -11.23 -23.67
C LEU A 486 -7.50 -12.26 -22.77
N TRP A 487 -6.82 -12.74 -21.74
CA TRP A 487 -7.40 -13.65 -20.75
C TRP A 487 -8.61 -13.02 -20.06
N GLN A 488 -8.51 -11.76 -19.65
CA GLN A 488 -9.59 -11.07 -18.96
C GLN A 488 -10.77 -10.77 -19.88
N LEU A 489 -10.52 -10.36 -21.12
CA LEU A 489 -11.57 -10.20 -22.14
C LEU A 489 -12.29 -11.52 -22.41
N TYR A 490 -11.53 -12.61 -22.57
CA TYR A 490 -12.10 -13.95 -22.76
C TYR A 490 -12.96 -14.39 -21.57
N SER A 491 -12.47 -14.19 -20.35
CA SER A 491 -13.19 -14.47 -19.11
C SER A 491 -14.46 -13.64 -18.96
N ALA A 492 -14.46 -12.40 -19.44
CA ALA A 492 -15.62 -11.51 -19.43
C ALA A 492 -16.70 -11.92 -20.46
N MET A 493 -16.30 -12.50 -21.60
CA MET A 493 -17.22 -12.95 -22.65
C MET A 493 -17.86 -14.32 -22.38
N ARG A 494 -17.24 -15.17 -21.53
CA ARG A 494 -17.86 -16.45 -21.13
C ARG A 494 -19.03 -16.21 -20.16
N PRO A 495 -20.21 -16.81 -20.38
CA PRO A 495 -21.28 -16.78 -19.38
C PRO A 495 -20.78 -17.42 -18.08
N ARG A 496 -20.79 -16.64 -16.99
CA ARG A 496 -20.31 -17.07 -15.67
C ARG A 496 -21.26 -18.10 -15.05
N SER A 497 -21.25 -19.34 -15.52
CA SER A 497 -21.86 -20.49 -14.85
C SER A 497 -20.83 -21.13 -13.91
N GLY A 498 -20.76 -20.67 -12.65
CA GLY A 498 -19.94 -21.32 -11.64
C GLY A 498 -19.58 -20.45 -10.43
N VAL A 499 -19.51 -21.10 -9.27
CA VAL A 499 -19.32 -20.62 -7.88
C VAL A 499 -18.29 -19.49 -7.68
N LEU A 500 -17.31 -19.30 -8.58
CA LEU A 500 -16.39 -18.15 -8.54
C LEU A 500 -17.07 -16.79 -8.76
N GLY A 501 -18.22 -16.75 -9.45
CA GLY A 501 -18.96 -15.51 -9.70
C GLY A 501 -19.64 -14.93 -8.46
N GLN A 502 -19.86 -15.74 -7.40
CA GLN A 502 -20.43 -15.28 -6.13
C GLN A 502 -19.37 -14.73 -5.17
N VAL A 503 -18.14 -15.25 -5.20
CA VAL A 503 -17.05 -14.80 -4.31
C VAL A 503 -16.47 -13.44 -4.73
N LEU A 504 -16.58 -13.07 -6.00
CA LEU A 504 -16.17 -11.76 -6.53
C LEU A 504 -17.30 -10.71 -6.51
N ARG A 505 -18.49 -11.07 -6.01
CA ARG A 505 -19.66 -10.17 -5.88
C ARG A 505 -19.84 -9.60 -4.47
N THR A 506 -19.05 -10.04 -3.51
CA THR A 506 -18.97 -9.53 -2.12
C THR A 506 -17.58 -9.00 -1.87
#